data_AF-A0A133UVH2-F1
#
_entry.id   AF-A0A133UVH2-F1
#
_cell.length_a   1.000
_cell.length_b   1.000
_cell.length_c   1.000
_cell.angle_alpha   90.00
_cell.angle_beta   90.00
_cell.angle_gamma   90.00
#
_symmetry.space_group_name_H-M   'P 1'
#
loop_
_entity.id
_entity.type
_entity.pdbx_description
1 polymer ?
#
loop_
_entity_poly.entity_id
_entity_poly.type
_entity_poly.pdbx_seq_one_letter_code
_entity_poly.pdbx_strand_id
1 'polypeptide(L)'
;MSKRTTILEPVEKKLEHFFDFEDFKVFTLQVEELFGRKLKAPVKRTTARDLYDIYHLLETDIPYDERILRKCFIFSYCLDEDPRNVNSNVLDELTSEDVRRSLIPTFRKGEWVELKEMKKKVNPMLEKFLSFSEEEKDFIENLFEEKKYRPKDLFEKIKFNKSIKNHPGIKLTVNYKYLILFSKSICWVFSTILAIFLIISPIEYFL
;
A
#
# COMPACT_ATOMS: atom_id res chain seq x y z
N MET A 1 -11.36 20.57 -3.16
CA MET A 1 -11.66 19.12 -2.94
C MET A 1 -10.61 18.31 -3.69
N SER A 2 -9.64 17.68 -3.00
CA SER A 2 -8.64 16.84 -3.68
C SER A 2 -9.34 15.59 -4.23
N LYS A 3 -9.62 15.55 -5.54
CA LYS A 3 -10.20 14.37 -6.18
C LYS A 3 -9.15 13.27 -6.15
N ARG A 4 -9.34 12.26 -5.30
CA ARG A 4 -8.56 11.02 -5.37
C ARG A 4 -8.82 10.39 -6.74
N THR A 5 -7.76 10.11 -7.48
CA THR A 5 -7.83 9.41 -8.77
C THR A 5 -8.16 7.94 -8.49
N THR A 6 -9.14 7.39 -9.20
CA THR A 6 -9.51 5.97 -9.08
C THR A 6 -8.74 5.14 -10.11
N ILE A 7 -8.47 3.88 -9.80
CA ILE A 7 -7.79 2.95 -10.70
C ILE A 7 -8.79 2.43 -11.73
N LEU A 8 -9.95 2.00 -11.24
CA LEU A 8 -11.05 1.47 -12.03
C LEU A 8 -12.16 2.52 -12.19
N GLU A 9 -13.04 2.34 -13.17
CA GLU A 9 -14.20 3.20 -13.32
C GLU A 9 -15.16 2.98 -12.14
N PRO A 10 -15.60 4.03 -11.42
CA PRO A 10 -16.56 3.90 -10.33
C PRO A 10 -17.83 3.20 -10.79
N VAL A 11 -18.40 2.39 -9.90
CA VAL A 11 -19.66 1.67 -10.14
C VAL A 11 -20.75 2.25 -9.27
N GLU A 12 -21.95 2.36 -9.84
CA GLU A 12 -23.13 2.73 -9.07
C GLU A 12 -23.62 1.50 -8.30
N LYS A 13 -23.74 1.62 -6.98
CA LYS A 13 -24.33 0.59 -6.11
C LYS A 13 -25.46 1.17 -5.28
N LYS A 14 -26.48 0.35 -5.05
CA LYS A 14 -27.52 0.63 -4.06
C LYS A 14 -26.89 0.51 -2.68
N LEU A 15 -27.07 1.51 -1.82
CA LEU A 15 -26.56 1.48 -0.46
C LEU A 15 -27.60 0.82 0.45
N GLU A 16 -27.26 -0.33 1.02
CA GLU A 16 -28.05 -0.90 2.13
C GLU A 16 -27.73 -0.12 3.40
N HIS A 17 -28.76 0.43 4.05
CA HIS A 17 -28.59 1.22 5.26
C HIS A 17 -29.69 0.93 6.29
N PHE A 18 -29.37 1.18 7.56
CA PHE A 18 -30.28 0.94 8.70
C PHE A 18 -31.26 2.08 8.97
N PHE A 19 -31.21 3.15 8.16
CA PHE A 19 -32.01 4.35 8.38
C PHE A 19 -33.38 4.29 7.69
N ASP A 20 -34.37 4.96 8.29
CA ASP A 20 -35.77 5.03 7.81
C ASP A 20 -35.97 6.05 6.68
N PHE A 21 -35.11 6.04 5.66
CA PHE A 21 -35.32 6.80 4.42
C PHE A 21 -35.22 5.91 3.19
N GLU A 22 -35.59 6.44 2.03
CA GLU A 22 -35.56 5.68 0.78
C GLU A 22 -34.14 5.27 0.40
N ASP A 23 -34.02 4.06 -0.13
CA ASP A 23 -32.77 3.58 -0.68
C ASP A 23 -32.27 4.51 -1.78
N PHE A 24 -31.00 4.87 -1.70
CA PHE A 24 -30.37 5.70 -2.71
C PHE A 24 -29.14 5.00 -3.30
N LYS A 25 -28.76 5.48 -4.49
CA LYS A 25 -27.61 4.97 -5.21
C LYS A 25 -26.40 5.85 -4.97
N VAL A 26 -25.25 5.22 -4.82
CA VAL A 26 -23.96 5.89 -4.64
C VAL A 26 -22.94 5.36 -5.62
N PHE A 27 -22.09 6.26 -6.11
CA PHE A 27 -20.88 5.85 -6.81
C PHE A 27 -19.85 5.35 -5.79
N THR A 28 -19.41 4.12 -5.96
CA THR A 28 -18.38 3.50 -5.14
C THR A 28 -17.27 2.94 -6.02
N LEU A 29 -16.12 2.69 -5.40
CA LEU A 29 -15.03 1.98 -6.06
C LEU A 29 -15.43 0.53 -6.30
N GLN A 30 -14.85 -0.07 -7.33
CA GLN A 30 -15.00 -1.51 -7.56
C GLN A 30 -14.35 -2.29 -6.41
N VAL A 31 -14.85 -3.51 -6.17
CA VAL A 31 -14.44 -4.34 -5.04
C VAL A 31 -12.94 -4.59 -5.09
N GLU A 32 -12.40 -4.86 -6.27
CA GLU A 32 -10.99 -5.14 -6.53
C GLU A 32 -10.08 -3.95 -6.20
N GLU A 33 -10.53 -2.72 -6.48
CA GLU A 33 -9.79 -1.51 -6.09
C GLU A 33 -9.85 -1.31 -4.57
N LEU A 34 -11.02 -1.49 -3.94
CA LEU A 34 -11.16 -1.37 -2.48
C LEU A 34 -10.28 -2.39 -1.76
N PHE A 35 -10.36 -3.65 -2.18
CA PHE A 35 -9.61 -4.76 -1.61
C PHE A 35 -8.12 -4.54 -1.85
N GLY A 36 -7.69 -4.24 -3.08
CA GLY A 36 -6.28 -4.03 -3.40
C GLY A 36 -5.64 -2.91 -2.58
N ARG A 37 -6.39 -1.84 -2.32
CA ARG A 37 -5.95 -0.74 -1.44
C ARG A 37 -5.88 -1.14 0.03
N LYS A 38 -6.77 -2.02 0.50
CA LYS A 38 -6.78 -2.54 1.87
C LYS A 38 -5.66 -3.56 2.08
N LEU A 39 -5.39 -4.42 1.09
CA LEU A 39 -4.32 -5.42 1.09
C LEU A 39 -2.92 -4.82 1.28
N LYS A 40 -2.72 -3.59 0.83
CA LYS A 40 -1.47 -2.86 1.05
C LYS A 40 -1.21 -2.51 2.53
N ALA A 41 -2.25 -2.31 3.33
CA ALA A 41 -2.09 -1.77 4.69
C ALA A 41 -1.28 -2.69 5.64
N PRO A 42 -1.57 -4.00 5.75
CA PRO A 42 -0.79 -4.88 6.61
C PRO A 42 0.64 -5.06 6.11
N VAL A 43 0.87 -5.03 4.80
CA VAL A 43 2.23 -5.13 4.23
C VAL A 43 3.11 -3.97 4.69
N LYS A 44 2.51 -2.78 4.86
CA LYS A 44 3.23 -1.56 5.22
C LYS A 44 3.36 -1.33 6.73
N ARG A 45 2.34 -1.69 7.50
CA ARG A 45 2.22 -1.31 8.92
C ARG A 45 2.18 -2.48 9.89
N THR A 46 1.96 -3.69 9.38
CA THR A 46 1.96 -4.93 10.17
C THR A 46 1.09 -4.81 11.41
N THR A 47 -0.22 -4.57 11.24
CA THR A 47 -1.17 -4.47 12.37
C THR A 47 -2.17 -5.62 12.38
N ALA A 48 -2.54 -6.10 13.56
CA ALA A 48 -3.53 -7.17 13.70
C ALA A 48 -4.93 -6.76 13.19
N ARG A 49 -5.26 -5.46 13.24
CA ARG A 49 -6.51 -4.94 12.66
C ARG A 49 -6.53 -5.07 11.16
N ASP A 50 -5.48 -4.62 10.48
CA ASP A 50 -5.39 -4.71 9.03
C ASP A 50 -5.39 -6.18 8.57
N LEU A 51 -4.76 -7.08 9.34
CA LEU A 51 -4.80 -8.52 9.09
C LEU A 51 -6.22 -9.10 9.21
N TYR A 52 -6.92 -8.82 10.32
CA TYR A 52 -8.30 -9.25 10.50
C TYR A 52 -9.22 -8.69 9.41
N ASP A 53 -8.98 -7.45 9.04
CA ASP A 53 -9.70 -6.75 7.99
C ASP A 53 -9.59 -7.44 6.63
N ILE A 54 -8.47 -8.11 6.32
CA ILE A 54 -8.30 -8.87 5.08
C ILE A 54 -8.85 -10.28 5.26
N TYR A 55 -8.57 -10.93 6.39
CA TYR A 55 -9.14 -12.23 6.71
C TYR A 55 -10.66 -12.20 6.55
N HIS A 56 -11.33 -11.20 7.12
CA HIS A 56 -12.78 -11.06 7.02
C HIS A 56 -13.24 -10.84 5.57
N LEU A 57 -12.51 -10.05 4.76
CA LEU A 57 -12.81 -9.89 3.35
C LEU A 57 -12.68 -11.20 2.55
N LEU A 58 -11.73 -12.06 2.90
CA LEU A 58 -11.55 -13.37 2.28
C LEU A 58 -12.62 -14.39 2.71
N GLU A 59 -13.16 -14.24 3.92
CA GLU A 59 -14.27 -15.06 4.41
C GLU A 59 -15.64 -14.57 3.89
N THR A 60 -15.74 -13.34 3.38
CA THR A 60 -16.98 -12.87 2.76
C THR A 60 -17.19 -13.48 1.37
N ASP A 61 -18.44 -13.82 1.03
CA ASP A 61 -18.84 -14.29 -0.31
C ASP A 61 -18.89 -13.18 -1.36
N ILE A 62 -18.10 -12.10 -1.20
CA ILE A 62 -18.09 -10.99 -2.15
C ILE A 62 -17.30 -11.45 -3.39
N PRO A 63 -17.94 -11.52 -4.57
CA PRO A 63 -17.22 -11.91 -5.79
C PRO A 63 -16.22 -10.82 -6.18
N TYR A 64 -15.02 -11.25 -6.56
CA TYR A 64 -13.97 -10.37 -7.09
C TYR A 64 -13.15 -11.10 -8.17
N ASP A 65 -12.65 -10.35 -9.15
CA ASP A 65 -11.65 -10.86 -10.09
C ASP A 65 -10.25 -10.76 -9.46
N GLU A 66 -9.66 -11.92 -9.14
CA GLU A 66 -8.34 -11.98 -8.51
C GLU A 66 -7.24 -11.32 -9.36
N ARG A 67 -7.33 -11.40 -10.70
CA ARG A 67 -6.35 -10.78 -11.59
C ARG A 67 -6.43 -9.26 -11.51
N ILE A 68 -7.64 -8.71 -11.51
CA ILE A 68 -7.84 -7.25 -11.39
C ILE A 68 -7.42 -6.78 -10.00
N LEU A 69 -7.79 -7.53 -8.96
CA LEU A 69 -7.41 -7.27 -7.57
C LEU A 69 -5.87 -7.20 -7.41
N ARG A 70 -5.16 -8.17 -7.97
CA ARG A 70 -3.69 -8.19 -7.96
C ARG A 70 -3.10 -6.93 -8.59
N LYS A 71 -3.58 -6.53 -9.79
CA LYS A 71 -3.09 -5.31 -10.45
C LYS A 71 -3.40 -4.05 -9.62
N CYS A 72 -4.57 -3.98 -9.00
CA CYS A 72 -4.95 -2.90 -8.11
C CYS A 72 -4.07 -2.84 -6.85
N PHE A 73 -3.71 -3.99 -6.28
CA PHE A 73 -2.78 -4.11 -5.16
C PHE A 73 -1.38 -3.59 -5.53
N ILE A 74 -0.79 -4.10 -6.62
CA ILE A 74 0.54 -3.69 -7.09
C ILE A 74 0.57 -2.18 -7.33
N PHE A 75 -0.39 -1.66 -8.10
CA PHE A 75 -0.46 -0.22 -8.38
C PHE A 75 -0.62 0.59 -7.10
N SER A 76 -1.50 0.16 -6.20
CA SER A 76 -1.72 0.83 -4.91
C SER A 76 -0.43 0.88 -4.10
N TYR A 77 0.38 -0.18 -4.13
CA TYR A 77 1.67 -0.23 -3.44
C TYR A 77 2.68 0.74 -4.06
N CYS A 78 2.80 0.75 -5.39
CA CYS A 78 3.66 1.66 -6.15
C CYS A 78 3.37 3.15 -5.88
N LEU A 79 2.17 3.49 -5.40
CA LEU A 79 1.88 4.86 -4.95
C LEU A 79 2.70 5.29 -3.73
N ASP A 80 3.20 4.37 -2.93
CA ASP A 80 4.01 4.69 -1.76
C ASP A 80 5.48 4.37 -1.98
N GLU A 81 5.80 3.16 -2.45
CA GLU A 81 7.17 2.67 -2.58
C GLU A 81 7.28 1.48 -3.54
N ASP A 82 8.51 1.05 -3.80
CA ASP A 82 8.80 -0.07 -4.70
C ASP A 82 8.38 -1.40 -4.04
N PRO A 83 7.38 -2.11 -4.61
CA PRO A 83 6.87 -3.36 -4.06
C PRO A 83 7.87 -4.52 -4.12
N ARG A 84 8.96 -4.42 -4.90
CA ARG A 84 10.02 -5.44 -4.96
C ARG A 84 10.82 -5.55 -3.66
N ASN A 85 10.83 -4.50 -2.84
CA ASN A 85 11.55 -4.46 -1.57
C ASN A 85 10.73 -5.04 -0.40
N VAL A 86 9.53 -5.55 -0.66
CA VAL A 86 8.62 -6.06 0.35
C VAL A 86 9.01 -7.47 0.76
N ASN A 87 9.08 -7.71 2.06
CA ASN A 87 9.15 -9.06 2.61
C ASN A 87 7.75 -9.69 2.62
N SER A 88 7.56 -10.81 1.92
CA SER A 88 6.28 -11.56 1.90
C SER A 88 5.88 -12.09 3.28
N ASN A 89 6.86 -12.30 4.16
CA ASN A 89 6.67 -12.87 5.50
C ASN A 89 6.46 -11.77 6.57
N VAL A 90 6.18 -10.53 6.16
CA VAL A 90 5.99 -9.40 7.08
C VAL A 90 4.91 -9.66 8.14
N LEU A 91 3.90 -10.48 7.82
CA LEU A 91 2.86 -10.86 8.78
C LEU A 91 3.37 -11.79 9.88
N ASP A 92 4.50 -12.48 9.70
CA ASP A 92 5.04 -13.40 10.71
C ASP A 92 5.51 -12.66 11.97
N GLU A 93 5.87 -11.39 11.83
CA GLU A 93 6.24 -10.49 12.93
C GLU A 93 5.09 -10.23 13.92
N LEU A 94 3.82 -10.39 13.49
CA LEU A 94 2.68 -10.21 14.38
C LEU A 94 2.65 -11.27 15.47
N THR A 95 2.45 -10.82 16.70
CA THR A 95 2.31 -11.66 17.90
C THR A 95 0.87 -11.73 18.39
N SER A 96 0.57 -12.72 19.24
CA SER A 96 -0.73 -12.84 19.90
C SER A 96 -1.03 -11.65 20.82
N GLU A 97 0.01 -11.04 21.39
CA GLU A 97 -0.07 -9.83 22.20
C GLU A 97 -0.55 -8.63 21.37
N ASP A 98 -0.13 -8.51 20.11
CA ASP A 98 -0.58 -7.44 19.20
C ASP A 98 -2.08 -7.57 18.90
N VAL A 99 -2.55 -8.80 18.69
CA VAL A 99 -3.98 -9.12 18.55
C VAL A 99 -4.73 -8.72 19.81
N ARG A 100 -4.22 -9.13 20.98
CA ARG A 100 -4.86 -8.85 22.27
C ARG A 100 -4.99 -7.35 22.54
N ARG A 101 -3.98 -6.55 22.17
CA ARG A 101 -3.94 -5.11 22.43
C ARG A 101 -4.75 -4.30 21.43
N SER A 102 -4.70 -4.64 20.14
CA SER A 102 -5.22 -3.77 19.07
C SER A 102 -6.54 -4.23 18.45
N LEU A 103 -6.84 -5.54 18.53
CA LEU A 103 -7.98 -6.17 17.86
C LEU A 103 -9.04 -6.65 18.85
N ILE A 104 -8.68 -7.35 19.93
CA ILE A 104 -9.68 -7.84 20.91
C ILE A 104 -10.60 -6.73 21.46
N PRO A 105 -10.11 -5.51 21.79
CA PRO A 105 -10.96 -4.44 22.28
C PRO A 105 -12.02 -3.97 21.27
N THR A 106 -11.86 -4.28 19.97
CA THR A 106 -12.80 -3.86 18.92
C THR A 106 -13.92 -4.88 18.69
N PHE A 107 -13.81 -6.09 19.23
CA PHE A 107 -14.82 -7.14 19.05
C PHE A 107 -15.94 -7.06 20.08
N ARG A 108 -17.11 -7.58 19.69
CA ARG A 108 -18.15 -8.00 20.64
C ARG A 108 -17.65 -9.25 21.38
N LYS A 109 -18.07 -9.44 22.63
CA LYS A 109 -17.58 -10.56 23.46
C LYS A 109 -17.77 -11.90 22.74
N GLY A 110 -16.68 -12.64 22.53
CA GLY A 110 -16.71 -14.01 22.00
C GLY A 110 -16.42 -14.18 20.51
N GLU A 111 -16.30 -13.10 19.73
CA GLU A 111 -16.10 -13.15 18.26
C GLU A 111 -14.63 -12.96 17.84
N TRP A 112 -13.66 -13.50 18.59
CA TRP A 112 -12.25 -13.33 18.24
C TRP A 112 -11.73 -14.53 17.45
N VAL A 113 -10.90 -14.24 16.43
CA VAL A 113 -10.26 -15.24 15.57
C VAL A 113 -8.80 -15.38 15.98
N GLU A 114 -8.30 -16.62 15.99
CA GLU A 114 -6.89 -16.87 16.31
C GLU A 114 -5.95 -16.30 15.25
N LEU A 115 -4.83 -15.73 15.69
CA LEU A 115 -3.81 -15.17 14.79
C LEU A 115 -3.32 -16.17 13.74
N LYS A 116 -3.12 -17.43 14.18
CA LYS A 116 -2.67 -18.51 13.32
C LYS A 116 -3.65 -18.79 12.18
N GLU A 117 -4.95 -18.70 12.46
CA GLU A 117 -6.00 -18.89 11.47
C GLU A 117 -6.00 -17.75 10.45
N MET A 118 -5.91 -16.50 10.93
CA MET A 118 -5.83 -15.32 10.05
C MET A 118 -4.62 -15.41 9.11
N LYS A 119 -3.43 -15.70 9.65
CA LYS A 119 -2.20 -15.86 8.84
C LYS A 119 -2.34 -16.97 7.80
N LYS A 120 -2.91 -18.12 8.19
CA LYS A 120 -3.11 -19.28 7.30
C LYS A 120 -3.94 -18.93 6.05
N LYS A 121 -4.91 -18.03 6.18
CA LYS A 121 -5.75 -17.57 5.06
C LYS A 121 -5.10 -16.45 4.25
N VAL A 122 -4.45 -15.50 4.89
CA VAL A 122 -3.94 -14.27 4.23
C VAL A 122 -2.56 -14.46 3.59
N ASN A 123 -1.63 -15.19 4.24
CA ASN A 123 -0.26 -15.36 3.74
C ASN A 123 -0.20 -15.92 2.30
N PRO A 124 -0.94 -16.99 1.92
CA PRO A 124 -0.86 -17.54 0.57
C PRO A 124 -1.24 -16.53 -0.52
N MET A 125 -2.22 -15.66 -0.25
CA MET A 125 -2.61 -14.63 -1.21
C MET A 125 -1.55 -13.52 -1.31
N LEU A 126 -0.95 -13.11 -0.20
CA LEU A 126 0.12 -12.11 -0.22
C LEU A 126 1.38 -12.63 -0.93
N GLU A 127 1.81 -13.87 -0.63
CA GLU A 127 2.91 -14.54 -1.32
C GLU A 127 2.66 -14.59 -2.83
N LYS A 128 1.45 -15.01 -3.22
CA LYS A 128 1.03 -15.01 -4.62
C LYS A 128 1.16 -13.61 -5.22
N PHE A 129 0.62 -12.58 -4.57
CA PHE A 129 0.57 -11.21 -5.11
C PHE A 129 1.92 -10.50 -5.17
N LEU A 130 2.84 -10.86 -4.28
CA LEU A 130 4.22 -10.35 -4.26
C LEU A 130 5.15 -11.15 -5.20
N SER A 131 4.71 -12.29 -5.72
CA SER A 131 5.42 -13.05 -6.74
C SER A 131 5.14 -12.46 -8.13
N PHE A 132 5.84 -11.39 -8.52
CA PHE A 132 5.58 -10.62 -9.75
C PHE A 132 5.88 -11.40 -11.04
N SER A 133 4.99 -11.27 -12.03
CA SER A 133 5.23 -11.69 -13.41
C SER A 133 6.23 -10.76 -14.11
N GLU A 134 6.82 -11.20 -15.22
CA GLU A 134 7.78 -10.37 -15.97
C GLU A 134 7.16 -9.05 -16.41
N GLU A 135 5.90 -9.04 -16.87
CA GLU A 135 5.22 -7.80 -17.27
C GLU A 135 5.00 -6.83 -16.09
N GLU A 136 4.82 -7.37 -14.88
CA GLU A 136 4.69 -6.55 -13.67
C GLU A 136 6.04 -6.00 -13.21
N LYS A 137 7.10 -6.80 -13.30
CA LYS A 137 8.47 -6.36 -13.01
C LYS A 137 8.89 -5.24 -13.95
N ASP A 138 8.66 -5.41 -15.26
CA ASP A 138 8.94 -4.39 -16.26
C ASP A 138 8.21 -3.08 -15.93
N PHE A 139 6.93 -3.14 -15.53
CA PHE A 139 6.19 -1.94 -15.11
C PHE A 139 6.83 -1.28 -13.88
N ILE A 140 7.21 -2.06 -12.87
CA ILE A 140 7.81 -1.55 -11.63
C ILE A 140 9.20 -0.93 -11.92
N GLU A 141 10.03 -1.60 -12.71
CA GLU A 141 11.36 -1.14 -13.14
C GLU A 141 11.28 0.18 -13.91
N ASN A 142 10.42 0.23 -14.93
CA ASN A 142 10.20 1.46 -15.70
C ASN A 142 9.73 2.61 -14.81
N LEU A 143 8.92 2.32 -13.79
CA LEU A 143 8.40 3.33 -12.88
C LEU A 143 9.47 3.89 -11.92
N PHE A 144 10.24 3.03 -11.26
CA PHE A 144 11.17 3.43 -10.21
C PHE A 144 12.58 3.74 -10.71
N GLU A 145 13.05 3.07 -11.75
CA GLU A 145 14.41 3.23 -12.29
C GLU A 145 14.44 4.22 -13.45
N GLU A 146 13.57 4.02 -14.45
CA GLU A 146 13.52 4.90 -15.62
C GLU A 146 12.64 6.15 -15.41
N LYS A 147 11.87 6.22 -14.32
CA LYS A 147 10.90 7.28 -14.03
C LYS A 147 9.84 7.46 -15.12
N LYS A 148 9.59 6.42 -15.91
CA LYS A 148 8.62 6.40 -17.01
C LYS A 148 7.33 5.75 -16.53
N TYR A 149 6.35 6.57 -16.20
CA TYR A 149 5.03 6.08 -15.81
C TYR A 149 4.18 5.70 -17.03
N ARG A 150 3.92 4.40 -17.20
CA ARG A 150 3.07 3.84 -18.25
C ARG A 150 2.02 2.88 -17.65
N PRO A 151 0.83 3.37 -17.28
CA PRO A 151 -0.19 2.52 -16.65
C PRO A 151 -0.72 1.41 -17.57
N LYS A 152 -0.58 1.56 -18.89
CA LYS A 152 -0.99 0.53 -19.85
C LYS A 152 -0.25 -0.78 -19.62
N ASP A 153 1.03 -0.74 -19.28
CA ASP A 153 1.88 -1.92 -19.14
C ASP A 153 1.34 -2.84 -18.01
N LEU A 154 0.73 -2.25 -16.97
CA LEU A 154 0.10 -2.99 -15.88
C LEU A 154 -1.35 -3.41 -16.17
N PHE A 155 -2.12 -2.57 -16.88
CA PHE A 155 -3.57 -2.70 -17.02
C PHE A 155 -4.06 -2.98 -18.45
N GLU A 156 -3.21 -3.29 -19.43
CA GLU A 156 -3.58 -3.39 -20.86
C GLU A 156 -4.81 -4.27 -21.12
N LYS A 157 -4.90 -5.40 -20.41
CA LYS A 157 -5.97 -6.40 -20.55
C LYS A 157 -7.20 -6.11 -19.67
N ILE A 158 -7.22 -4.98 -18.96
CA ILE A 158 -8.25 -4.61 -17.98
C ILE A 158 -8.82 -3.24 -18.35
N LYS A 159 -10.13 -3.07 -18.20
CA LYS A 159 -10.75 -1.75 -18.38
C LYS A 159 -10.44 -0.87 -17.16
N PHE A 160 -9.48 0.04 -17.29
CA PHE A 160 -9.08 0.97 -16.23
C PHE A 160 -9.52 2.42 -16.51
N ASN A 161 -9.56 3.24 -15.47
CA ASN A 161 -9.99 4.63 -15.57
C ASN A 161 -8.96 5.49 -16.32
N LYS A 162 -9.41 6.26 -17.32
CA LYS A 162 -8.52 7.15 -18.12
C LYS A 162 -7.77 8.17 -17.26
N SER A 163 -8.33 8.57 -16.11
CA SER A 163 -7.74 9.52 -15.18
C SER A 163 -6.43 9.00 -14.55
N ILE A 164 -6.21 7.68 -14.53
CA ILE A 164 -5.00 7.07 -13.99
C ILE A 164 -3.72 7.56 -14.70
N LYS A 165 -3.82 7.97 -15.97
CA LYS A 165 -2.69 8.55 -16.74
C LYS A 165 -2.05 9.75 -16.05
N ASN A 166 -2.84 10.48 -15.26
CA ASN A 166 -2.41 11.66 -14.52
C ASN A 166 -2.58 11.48 -13.02
N HIS A 167 -2.18 10.32 -12.48
CA HIS A 167 -2.28 10.07 -11.04
C HIS A 167 -1.29 10.97 -10.25
N PRO A 168 -1.76 11.86 -9.36
CA PRO A 168 -0.90 12.79 -8.63
C PRO A 168 0.07 12.06 -7.69
N GLY A 169 -0.38 10.97 -7.05
CA GLY A 169 0.46 10.13 -6.17
C GLY A 169 1.69 9.57 -6.89
N ILE A 170 1.54 8.97 -8.07
CA ILE A 170 2.69 8.47 -8.85
C ILE A 170 3.67 9.59 -9.19
N LYS A 171 3.16 10.75 -9.65
CA LYS A 171 4.02 11.90 -9.95
C LYS A 171 4.84 12.32 -8.72
N LEU A 172 4.25 12.28 -7.53
CA LEU A 172 4.94 12.58 -6.28
C LEU A 172 5.99 11.52 -5.93
N THR A 173 5.65 10.25 -6.04
CA THR A 173 6.54 9.13 -5.69
C THR A 173 7.77 9.09 -6.59
N VAL A 174 7.57 9.27 -7.90
CA VAL A 174 8.64 9.25 -8.91
C VAL A 174 9.52 10.50 -8.84
N ASN A 175 8.93 11.70 -8.69
CA ASN A 175 9.69 12.95 -8.80
C ASN A 175 10.26 13.47 -7.47
N TYR A 176 9.54 13.33 -6.35
CA TYR A 176 9.89 14.02 -5.10
C TYR A 176 10.48 13.13 -4.02
N LYS A 177 10.16 11.83 -3.98
CA LYS A 177 10.66 10.95 -2.90
C LYS A 177 12.19 10.78 -2.94
N TYR A 178 12.78 10.78 -4.14
CA TYR A 178 14.24 10.78 -4.32
C TYR A 178 14.91 12.08 -3.87
N LEU A 179 14.30 13.24 -4.09
CA LEU A 179 14.84 14.54 -3.66
C LEU A 179 14.94 14.66 -2.14
N ILE A 180 13.98 14.09 -1.40
CA ILE A 180 13.98 14.09 0.07
C ILE A 180 15.00 13.08 0.63
N LEU A 181 15.16 11.92 -0.02
CA LEU A 181 16.22 10.97 0.34
C LEU A 181 17.60 11.56 0.06
N PHE A 182 17.78 12.22 -1.08
CA PHE A 182 19.03 12.90 -1.45
C PHE A 182 19.36 14.06 -0.52
N SER A 183 18.38 14.87 -0.10
CA SER A 183 18.60 15.96 0.86
C SER A 183 19.00 15.43 2.25
N LYS A 184 18.41 14.32 2.70
CA LYS A 184 18.77 13.69 3.98
C LYS A 184 20.17 13.09 3.94
N SER A 185 20.56 12.45 2.84
CA SER A 185 21.93 11.94 2.64
C SER A 185 22.95 13.08 2.56
N ILE A 186 22.65 14.17 1.86
CA ILE A 186 23.51 15.37 1.81
C ILE A 186 23.65 15.99 3.19
N CYS A 187 22.57 16.16 3.95
CA CYS A 187 22.65 16.69 5.32
C CYS A 187 23.54 15.82 6.22
N TRP A 188 23.47 14.50 6.09
CA TRP A 188 24.34 13.59 6.84
C TRP A 188 25.81 13.75 6.48
N VAL A 189 26.12 13.82 5.18
CA VAL A 189 27.50 14.02 4.68
C VAL A 189 28.04 15.39 5.09
N PHE A 190 27.22 16.44 5.04
CA PHE A 190 27.63 17.77 5.50
C PHE A 190 27.85 17.82 7.02
N SER A 191 27.00 17.15 7.81
CA SER A 191 27.19 17.06 9.26
C SER A 191 28.46 16.30 9.64
N THR A 192 28.79 15.21 8.95
CA THR A 192 30.04 14.47 9.21
C THR A 192 31.28 15.25 8.75
N ILE A 193 31.23 15.92 7.59
CA ILE A 193 32.33 16.77 7.12
C ILE A 193 32.55 17.96 8.07
N LEU A 194 31.49 18.63 8.54
CA LEU A 194 31.59 19.74 9.49
C LEU A 194 32.17 19.30 10.84
N ALA A 195 31.76 18.11 11.33
CA ALA A 195 32.30 17.54 12.55
C ALA A 195 33.80 17.22 12.42
N ILE A 196 34.23 16.67 11.27
CA ILE A 196 35.64 16.41 10.98
C ILE A 196 36.44 17.71 10.90
N PHE A 197 35.89 18.76 10.28
CA PHE A 197 36.55 20.07 10.19
C PHE A 197 36.76 20.71 11.57
N LEU A 198 35.77 20.60 12.46
CA LEU A 198 35.87 21.07 13.84
C LEU A 198 36.85 20.27 14.71
N ILE A 199 37.10 19.00 14.37
CA ILE A 199 38.07 18.15 15.08
C ILE A 199 39.50 18.38 14.55
N ILE A 200 39.65 18.70 13.27
CA ILE A 200 40.96 18.84 12.61
C ILE A 200 41.51 20.27 12.68
N SER A 201 40.67 21.31 12.84
CA SER A 201 41.16 22.69 13.04
C SER A 201 41.68 22.88 14.46
N PRO A 202 43.00 22.90 14.70
CA PRO A 202 43.55 23.20 16.00
C PRO A 202 43.42 24.71 16.23
N ILE A 203 43.25 25.06 17.50
CA ILE A 203 43.15 26.41 18.03
C ILE A 203 44.41 27.21 17.65
N GLU A 204 44.34 28.01 16.59
CA GLU A 204 45.26 29.13 16.32
C GLU A 204 44.46 30.44 16.27
N TYR A 205 43.78 30.78 17.36
CA TYR A 205 43.33 32.16 17.62
C TYR A 205 43.42 32.43 19.12
N PHE A 206 44.64 32.45 19.63
CA PHE A 206 45.01 33.12 20.88
C PHE A 206 46.36 33.79 20.67
N LEU A 207 46.33 34.95 20.01
CA LEU A 207 47.32 36.03 20.10
C LEU A 207 46.60 37.35 19.78
#